data_AF-A0A673CFX2-F1
#
_entry.id   AF-A0A673CFX2-F1
#
_cell.length_a   1.000
_cell.length_b   1.000
_cell.length_c   1.000
_cell.angle_alpha   90.00
_cell.angle_beta   90.00
_cell.angle_gamma   90.00
#
_symmetry.space_group_name_H-M   'P 1'
#
loop_
_entity.id
_entity.type
_entity.pdbx_description
1 polymer ?
#
loop_
_entity_poly.entity_id
_entity_poly.type
_entity_poly.pdbx_seq_one_letter_code
_entity_poly.pdbx_strand_id
1 'polypeptide(L)'
;MAKEGADMTEETEYMIDKHVAKETENMESSGDAKEMRAVILAGFGGLNKLRVTKKAMPEPQDGEVKIRVKACGLNFLDLMVRQGTIDCPPKPPLVPGFECSGIVETVGENTKGFEIGDRVIAFVNYNAWAEVVCTSVDFVYKMPDEMTFAEAAAFSLNFVAAYMMLFEVANLREGMSVLVHSAGGGVVSPFLV
;
A
#
# COMPACT_ATOMS: atom_id res chain seq x y z
N MET A 1 50.28 20.54 -7.41
CA MET A 1 49.38 19.46 -6.96
C MET A 1 48.28 19.89 -5.97
N ALA A 2 48.22 21.16 -5.51
CA ALA A 2 47.15 21.63 -4.59
C ALA A 2 46.16 22.64 -5.21
N LYS A 3 46.22 22.88 -6.54
CA LYS A 3 45.29 23.80 -7.24
C LYS A 3 44.28 23.09 -8.14
N GLU A 4 44.57 21.89 -8.64
CA GLU A 4 43.63 21.13 -9.50
C GLU A 4 42.50 20.45 -8.71
N GLY A 5 42.68 20.20 -7.40
CA GLY A 5 41.67 19.54 -6.57
C GLY A 5 40.53 20.44 -6.08
N ALA A 6 40.72 21.76 -6.09
CA ALA A 6 39.70 22.73 -5.67
C ALA A 6 38.75 23.11 -6.82
N ASP A 7 39.28 23.13 -8.06
CA ASP A 7 38.53 23.45 -9.28
C ASP A 7 37.48 22.35 -9.59
N MET A 8 37.88 21.09 -9.40
CA MET A 8 37.01 19.92 -9.58
C MET A 8 35.86 19.82 -8.58
N THR A 9 36.03 20.35 -7.35
CA THR A 9 34.97 20.38 -6.34
C THR A 9 33.94 21.47 -6.63
N GLU A 10 34.37 22.64 -7.08
CA GLU A 10 33.46 23.74 -7.43
C GLU A 10 32.62 23.43 -8.69
N GLU A 11 33.21 22.77 -9.69
CA GLU A 11 32.47 22.29 -10.87
C GLU A 11 31.43 21.21 -10.52
N THR A 12 31.74 20.34 -9.55
CA THR A 12 30.81 19.27 -9.12
C THR A 12 29.63 19.86 -8.34
N GLU A 13 29.87 20.82 -7.45
CA GLU A 13 28.82 21.51 -6.68
C GLU A 13 27.90 22.33 -7.59
N TYR A 14 28.46 23.05 -8.57
CA TYR A 14 27.68 23.82 -9.55
C TYR A 14 26.76 22.94 -10.42
N MET A 15 27.21 21.73 -10.77
CA MET A 15 26.41 20.79 -11.58
C MET A 15 25.29 20.13 -10.77
N ILE A 16 25.49 19.95 -9.46
CA ILE A 16 24.44 19.48 -8.52
C ILE A 16 23.38 20.56 -8.37
N ASP A 17 23.77 21.81 -8.12
CA ASP A 17 22.83 22.93 -7.96
C ASP A 17 21.99 23.17 -9.21
N LYS A 18 22.59 23.04 -10.41
CA LYS A 18 21.85 23.12 -11.67
C LYS A 18 20.89 21.95 -11.90
N HIS A 19 21.23 20.73 -11.45
CA HIS A 19 20.31 19.59 -11.53
C HIS A 19 19.14 19.76 -10.57
N VAL A 20 19.42 20.18 -9.33
CA VAL A 20 18.38 20.47 -8.32
C VAL A 20 17.46 21.59 -8.80
N ALA A 21 18.02 22.68 -9.34
CA ALA A 21 17.23 23.79 -9.88
C ALA A 21 16.31 23.34 -11.02
N LYS A 22 16.79 22.48 -11.93
CA LYS A 22 16.04 21.95 -13.07
C LYS A 22 14.98 20.92 -12.67
N GLU A 23 15.20 20.18 -11.58
CA GLU A 23 14.20 19.32 -10.95
C GLU A 23 13.11 20.15 -10.24
N THR A 24 13.46 21.27 -9.59
CA THR A 24 12.47 22.20 -9.02
C THR A 24 11.64 22.93 -10.08
N GLU A 25 12.24 23.35 -11.19
CA GLU A 25 11.49 24.01 -12.29
C GLU A 25 10.52 23.05 -12.99
N ASN A 26 10.85 21.76 -13.08
CA ASN A 26 9.95 20.73 -13.63
C ASN A 26 8.82 20.32 -12.66
N MET A 27 8.83 20.75 -11.40
CA MET A 27 7.73 20.52 -10.46
C MET A 27 6.62 21.58 -10.54
N GLU A 28 6.86 22.72 -11.19
CA GLU A 28 5.90 23.84 -11.18
C GLU A 28 4.86 23.83 -12.33
N SER A 29 4.75 22.75 -13.11
CA SER A 29 3.74 22.66 -14.20
C SER A 29 2.77 21.47 -14.12
N SER A 30 2.35 21.07 -12.92
CA SER A 30 1.17 20.21 -12.76
C SER A 30 0.03 21.00 -12.12
N GLY A 31 -1.05 21.23 -12.88
CA GLY A 31 -2.20 21.99 -12.39
C GLY A 31 -2.79 21.37 -11.12
N ASP A 32 -3.17 22.23 -10.14
CA ASP A 32 -3.73 21.92 -8.81
C ASP A 32 -4.00 20.44 -8.54
N ALA A 33 -2.94 19.68 -8.25
CA ALA A 33 -3.07 18.28 -7.90
C ALA A 33 -3.86 18.21 -6.58
N LYS A 34 -5.08 17.65 -6.64
CA LYS A 34 -5.90 17.47 -5.44
C LYS A 34 -5.12 16.65 -4.42
N GLU A 35 -5.08 17.14 -3.19
CA GLU A 35 -4.43 16.43 -2.08
C GLU A 35 -5.40 15.46 -1.39
N MET A 36 -4.83 14.43 -0.77
CA MET A 36 -5.51 13.51 0.15
C MET A 36 -4.70 13.36 1.44
N ARG A 37 -5.34 12.91 2.52
CA ARG A 37 -4.62 12.50 3.73
C ARG A 37 -4.09 11.08 3.59
N ALA A 38 -2.88 10.87 4.10
CA ALA A 38 -2.26 9.55 4.20
C ALA A 38 -1.41 9.47 5.47
N VAL A 39 -1.20 8.25 5.97
CA VAL A 39 -0.24 7.97 7.04
C VAL A 39 1.12 7.75 6.41
N ILE A 40 2.08 8.62 6.72
CA ILE A 40 3.46 8.53 6.27
C ILE A 40 4.33 7.96 7.38
N LEU A 41 5.09 6.92 7.02
CA LEU A 41 6.26 6.47 7.76
C LEU A 41 7.45 7.33 7.34
N ALA A 42 7.88 8.25 8.21
CA ALA A 42 8.99 9.17 7.89
C ALA A 42 10.38 8.52 7.95
N GLY A 43 10.49 7.36 8.60
CA GLY A 43 11.72 6.61 8.81
C GLY A 43 11.44 5.35 9.62
N PHE A 44 12.30 4.34 9.54
CA PHE A 44 12.12 3.13 10.35
C PHE A 44 12.24 3.43 11.86
N GLY A 45 11.50 2.69 12.67
CA GLY A 45 11.62 2.72 14.13
C GLY A 45 10.30 2.68 14.90
N GLY A 46 10.20 3.52 15.93
CA GLY A 46 9.07 3.58 16.89
C GLY A 46 7.77 4.15 16.32
N LEU A 47 6.70 4.20 17.13
CA LEU A 47 5.40 4.77 16.74
C LEU A 47 5.50 6.26 16.42
N ASN A 48 6.52 6.92 17.00
CA ASN A 48 6.86 8.31 16.73
C ASN A 48 7.34 8.57 15.27
N LYS A 49 7.40 7.56 14.41
CA LYS A 49 7.71 7.71 12.98
C LYS A 49 6.51 7.80 12.05
N LEU A 50 5.30 7.51 12.53
CA LEU A 50 4.06 7.57 11.75
C LEU A 50 3.35 8.90 11.93
N ARG A 51 3.01 9.60 10.84
CA ARG A 51 2.27 10.87 10.90
C ARG A 51 1.23 10.93 9.80
N VAL A 52 0.09 11.56 10.08
CA VAL A 52 -0.89 11.89 9.04
C VAL A 52 -0.40 13.15 8.34
N THR A 53 -0.20 13.09 7.04
CA THR A 53 0.16 14.25 6.21
C THR A 53 -0.74 14.30 4.99
N LYS A 54 -0.70 15.42 4.28
CA LYS A 54 -1.27 15.50 2.95
C LYS A 54 -0.29 14.95 1.91
N LYS A 55 -0.83 14.38 0.84
CA LYS A 55 -0.09 13.88 -0.32
C LYS A 55 -0.93 14.12 -1.57
N ALA A 56 -0.29 14.36 -2.72
CA ALA A 56 -0.97 14.35 -4.01
C ALA A 56 -1.77 13.04 -4.19
N MET A 57 -3.03 13.19 -4.59
CA MET A 57 -3.92 12.08 -4.90
C MET A 57 -3.42 11.35 -6.16
N PRO A 58 -3.32 10.01 -6.14
CA PRO A 58 -2.93 9.27 -7.33
C PRO A 58 -4.07 9.25 -8.36
N GLU A 59 -3.71 9.13 -9.63
CA GLU A 59 -4.63 8.81 -10.72
C GLU A 59 -4.33 7.41 -11.25
N PRO A 60 -5.34 6.63 -11.66
CA PRO A 60 -5.14 5.25 -12.09
C PRO A 60 -4.51 5.22 -13.49
N GLN A 61 -3.58 4.29 -13.70
CA GLN A 61 -3.02 3.99 -15.02
C GLN A 61 -3.91 2.97 -15.78
N ASP A 62 -3.55 2.65 -17.02
CA ASP A 62 -4.14 1.52 -17.76
C ASP A 62 -3.97 0.22 -16.95
N GLY A 63 -5.05 -0.55 -16.83
CA GLY A 63 -5.15 -1.75 -15.98
C GLY A 63 -5.41 -1.47 -14.50
N GLU A 64 -5.53 -0.22 -14.06
CA GLU A 64 -5.74 0.13 -12.66
C GLU A 64 -7.12 0.72 -12.37
N VAL A 65 -7.52 0.64 -11.10
CA VAL A 65 -8.67 1.38 -10.55
C VAL A 65 -8.23 2.27 -9.40
N LYS A 66 -8.88 3.42 -9.30
CA LYS A 66 -8.75 4.36 -8.18
C LYS A 66 -9.87 4.09 -7.19
N ILE A 67 -9.51 3.76 -5.96
CA ILE A 67 -10.43 3.34 -4.91
C ILE A 67 -10.46 4.43 -3.83
N ARG A 68 -11.66 4.94 -3.53
CA ARG A 68 -11.95 5.72 -2.33
C ARG A 68 -11.99 4.78 -1.14
N VAL A 69 -10.93 4.79 -0.35
CA VAL A 69 -10.76 3.88 0.78
C VAL A 69 -11.79 4.20 1.88
N LYS A 70 -12.47 3.16 2.37
CA LYS A 70 -13.43 3.21 3.47
C LYS A 70 -12.90 2.55 4.73
N ALA A 71 -12.12 1.49 4.58
CA ALA A 71 -11.39 0.83 5.67
C ALA A 71 -10.08 0.24 5.16
N CYS A 72 -9.08 0.12 6.03
CA CYS A 72 -7.80 -0.54 5.75
C CYS A 72 -7.57 -1.62 6.81
N GLY A 73 -6.98 -2.74 6.40
CA GLY A 73 -6.55 -3.75 7.34
C GLY A 73 -5.27 -3.35 8.06
N LEU A 74 -5.11 -3.85 9.30
CA LEU A 74 -3.87 -3.76 10.06
C LEU A 74 -3.32 -5.17 10.25
N ASN A 75 -2.11 -5.40 9.77
CA ASN A 75 -1.43 -6.67 9.78
C ASN A 75 -0.12 -6.60 10.56
N PHE A 76 0.37 -7.76 11.01
CA PHE A 76 1.68 -7.83 11.66
C PHE A 76 2.81 -7.38 10.73
N LEU A 77 2.65 -7.59 9.42
CA LEU A 77 3.56 -7.11 8.38
C LEU A 77 3.76 -5.58 8.44
N ASP A 78 2.72 -4.82 8.77
CA ASP A 78 2.83 -3.36 8.87
C ASP A 78 3.75 -2.92 10.02
N LEU A 79 3.78 -3.70 11.12
CA LEU A 79 4.71 -3.47 12.22
C LEU A 79 6.15 -3.74 11.79
N MET A 80 6.37 -4.82 11.04
CA MET A 80 7.68 -5.18 10.51
C MET A 80 8.20 -4.13 9.51
N VAL A 81 7.33 -3.65 8.60
CA VAL A 81 7.63 -2.54 7.68
C VAL A 81 8.03 -1.30 8.46
N ARG A 82 7.23 -0.90 9.46
CA ARG A 82 7.53 0.27 10.30
C ARG A 82 8.88 0.16 11.00
N GLN A 83 9.24 -1.04 11.46
CA GLN A 83 10.51 -1.30 12.13
C GLN A 83 11.69 -1.49 11.15
N GLY A 84 11.41 -1.68 9.85
CA GLY A 84 12.43 -1.97 8.83
C GLY A 84 12.99 -3.39 8.93
N THR A 85 12.21 -4.34 9.45
CA THR A 85 12.62 -5.73 9.71
C THR A 85 12.07 -6.73 8.70
N ILE A 86 11.65 -6.24 7.52
CA ILE A 86 11.36 -7.09 6.36
C ILE A 86 12.59 -7.12 5.44
N ASP A 87 12.63 -8.08 4.52
CA ASP A 87 13.68 -8.11 3.51
C ASP A 87 13.48 -6.97 2.50
N CYS A 88 14.54 -6.19 2.25
CA CYS A 88 14.57 -5.12 1.25
C CYS A 88 13.35 -4.17 1.27
N PRO A 89 13.01 -3.53 2.42
CA PRO A 89 11.89 -2.60 2.47
C PRO A 89 12.15 -1.39 1.57
N PRO A 90 11.10 -0.81 0.95
CA PRO A 90 11.22 0.51 0.33
C PRO A 90 11.79 1.52 1.34
N LYS A 91 12.65 2.41 0.86
CA LYS A 91 13.22 3.46 1.72
C LYS A 91 12.12 4.46 2.11
N PRO A 92 11.95 4.79 3.40
CA PRO A 92 11.09 5.89 3.82
C PRO A 92 11.56 7.23 3.22
N PRO A 93 10.66 8.21 3.03
CA PRO A 93 9.26 8.20 3.44
C PRO A 93 8.36 7.34 2.55
N LEU A 94 7.42 6.62 3.16
CA LEU A 94 6.44 5.78 2.45
C LEU A 94 5.07 5.78 3.14
N VAL A 95 4.01 5.43 2.41
CA VAL A 95 2.67 5.15 2.98
C VAL A 95 2.55 3.63 3.20
N PRO A 96 2.41 3.13 4.44
CA PRO A 96 2.26 1.70 4.69
C PRO A 96 0.87 1.16 4.30
N GLY A 97 0.66 -0.15 4.55
CA GLY A 97 -0.60 -0.84 4.38
C GLY A 97 -0.70 -1.62 3.07
N PHE A 98 -1.25 -2.84 3.17
CA PHE A 98 -1.28 -3.82 2.08
C PHE A 98 -2.68 -4.26 1.65
N GLU A 99 -3.71 -3.84 2.38
CA GLU A 99 -5.09 -4.18 2.05
C GLU A 99 -6.04 -3.04 2.42
N CYS A 100 -7.10 -2.90 1.63
CA CYS A 100 -8.18 -1.98 1.93
C CYS A 100 -9.50 -2.45 1.33
N SER A 101 -10.57 -1.82 1.77
CA SER A 101 -11.88 -1.90 1.13
C SER A 101 -12.41 -0.50 0.87
N GLY A 102 -13.19 -0.36 -0.19
CA GLY A 102 -13.65 0.95 -0.62
C GLY A 102 -14.57 0.92 -1.83
N ILE A 103 -14.72 2.09 -2.43
CA ILE A 103 -15.57 2.30 -3.60
C ILE A 103 -14.69 2.71 -4.77
N VAL A 104 -14.87 2.11 -5.94
CA VAL A 104 -14.21 2.53 -7.17
C VAL A 104 -14.67 3.95 -7.52
N GLU A 105 -13.75 4.91 -7.49
CA GLU A 105 -13.98 6.32 -7.81
C GLU A 105 -13.70 6.62 -9.28
N THR A 106 -12.69 5.96 -9.85
CA THR A 106 -12.31 6.11 -11.26
C THR A 106 -11.67 4.81 -11.75
N VAL A 107 -11.83 4.53 -13.03
CA VAL A 107 -11.25 3.36 -13.71
C VAL A 107 -10.27 3.87 -14.75
N GLY A 108 -9.08 3.28 -14.83
CA GLY A 108 -8.08 3.60 -15.84
C GLY A 108 -8.59 3.36 -17.25
N GLU A 109 -7.97 4.02 -18.24
CA GLU A 109 -8.29 3.76 -19.65
C GLU A 109 -8.13 2.27 -19.98
N ASN A 110 -8.92 1.75 -20.92
CA ASN A 110 -8.93 0.35 -21.37
C ASN A 110 -9.13 -0.74 -20.30
N THR A 111 -9.39 -0.35 -19.05
CA THR A 111 -9.61 -1.27 -17.94
C THR A 111 -11.05 -1.77 -17.93
N LYS A 112 -11.25 -3.08 -17.73
CA LYS A 112 -12.56 -3.76 -17.81
C LYS A 112 -12.86 -4.52 -16.51
N GLY A 113 -14.12 -4.87 -16.32
CA GLY A 113 -14.58 -5.70 -15.19
C GLY A 113 -14.98 -4.93 -13.94
N PHE A 114 -14.67 -3.63 -13.88
CA PHE A 114 -15.03 -2.73 -12.79
C PHE A 114 -15.66 -1.44 -13.31
N GLU A 115 -16.58 -0.89 -12.53
CA GLU A 115 -17.31 0.33 -12.82
C GLU A 115 -17.22 1.30 -11.63
N ILE A 116 -17.34 2.60 -11.90
CA ILE A 116 -17.40 3.61 -10.83
C ILE A 116 -18.62 3.31 -9.94
N GLY A 117 -18.39 3.30 -8.63
CA GLY A 117 -19.40 2.95 -7.63
C GLY A 117 -19.35 1.50 -7.15
N ASP A 118 -18.60 0.62 -7.82
CA ASP A 118 -18.38 -0.76 -7.35
C ASP A 118 -17.76 -0.74 -5.94
N ARG A 119 -18.28 -1.61 -5.08
CA ARG A 119 -17.74 -1.86 -3.74
C ARG A 119 -16.70 -2.96 -3.83
N VAL A 120 -15.49 -2.69 -3.37
CA VAL A 120 -14.35 -3.58 -3.63
C VAL A 120 -13.47 -3.80 -2.41
N ILE A 121 -12.88 -4.99 -2.37
CA ILE A 121 -11.69 -5.36 -1.58
C ILE A 121 -10.49 -5.25 -2.51
N ALA A 122 -9.37 -4.74 -2.02
CA ALA A 122 -8.14 -4.67 -2.80
C ALA A 122 -6.91 -5.04 -1.97
N PHE A 123 -6.04 -5.85 -2.56
CA PHE A 123 -4.65 -5.96 -2.12
C PHE A 123 -3.82 -4.93 -2.85
N VAL A 124 -2.92 -4.28 -2.13
CA VAL A 124 -2.06 -3.25 -2.68
C VAL A 124 -0.63 -3.43 -2.20
N ASN A 125 0.33 -3.08 -3.05
CA ASN A 125 1.73 -3.08 -2.64
C ASN A 125 2.05 -1.71 -2.04
N TYR A 126 1.84 -1.58 -0.71
CA TYR A 126 1.88 -0.31 0.02
C TYR A 126 0.73 0.65 -0.36
N ASN A 127 0.71 1.83 0.28
CA ASN A 127 -0.24 2.92 0.05
C ASN A 127 -1.68 2.71 0.54
N ALA A 128 -2.02 1.59 1.19
CA ALA A 128 -3.39 1.38 1.67
C ALA A 128 -3.82 2.36 2.77
N TRP A 129 -2.88 2.86 3.58
CA TRP A 129 -3.18 3.81 4.68
C TRP A 129 -3.34 5.25 4.16
N ALA A 130 -4.19 5.44 3.17
CA ALA A 130 -4.52 6.71 2.54
C ALA A 130 -6.02 6.78 2.26
N GLU A 131 -6.54 7.98 2.01
CA GLU A 131 -7.95 8.15 1.62
C GLU A 131 -8.25 7.64 0.20
N VAL A 132 -7.24 7.52 -0.65
CA VAL A 132 -7.34 7.00 -2.02
C VAL A 132 -6.14 6.14 -2.34
N VAL A 133 -6.36 5.04 -3.07
CA VAL A 133 -5.31 4.20 -3.61
C VAL A 133 -5.59 3.86 -5.07
N CYS A 134 -4.55 3.73 -5.89
CA CYS A 134 -4.64 3.13 -7.22
C CYS A 134 -3.95 1.77 -7.20
N THR A 135 -4.55 0.78 -7.85
CA THR A 135 -3.95 -0.55 -7.96
C THR A 135 -4.48 -1.31 -9.17
N SER A 136 -3.72 -2.31 -9.63
CA SER A 136 -4.11 -3.19 -10.74
C SER A 136 -5.42 -3.93 -10.42
N VAL A 137 -6.30 -4.04 -11.41
CA VAL A 137 -7.54 -4.82 -11.31
C VAL A 137 -7.33 -6.28 -10.96
N ASP A 138 -6.13 -6.83 -11.19
CA ASP A 138 -5.77 -8.21 -10.84
C ASP A 138 -5.81 -8.46 -9.32
N PHE A 139 -5.70 -7.40 -8.52
CA PHE A 139 -5.70 -7.45 -7.06
C PHE A 139 -6.98 -6.88 -6.44
N VAL A 140 -8.01 -6.66 -7.25
CA VAL A 140 -9.29 -6.06 -6.83
C VAL A 140 -10.40 -7.09 -6.99
N TYR A 141 -11.26 -7.16 -5.98
CA TYR A 141 -12.36 -8.12 -5.90
C TYR A 141 -13.65 -7.40 -5.52
N LYS A 142 -14.74 -7.71 -6.22
CA LYS A 142 -16.07 -7.17 -5.86
C LYS A 142 -16.51 -7.72 -4.50
N MET A 143 -17.04 -6.83 -3.68
CA MET A 143 -17.60 -7.19 -2.36
C MET A 143 -19.04 -7.71 -2.50
N PRO A 144 -19.44 -8.71 -1.70
CA PRO A 144 -20.85 -9.00 -1.46
C PRO A 144 -21.59 -7.78 -0.90
N ASP A 145 -22.87 -7.63 -1.27
CA ASP A 145 -23.65 -6.44 -0.88
C ASP A 145 -23.89 -6.35 0.63
N GLU A 146 -24.00 -7.49 1.32
CA GLU A 146 -24.26 -7.55 2.75
C GLU A 146 -23.01 -7.31 3.61
N MET A 147 -21.80 -7.45 3.03
CA MET A 147 -20.54 -7.31 3.76
C MET A 147 -20.19 -5.83 3.96
N THR A 148 -19.93 -5.41 5.20
CA THR A 148 -19.49 -4.04 5.47
C THR A 148 -18.04 -3.80 5.02
N PHE A 149 -17.65 -2.54 4.80
CA PHE A 149 -16.26 -2.21 4.47
C PHE A 149 -15.27 -2.64 5.55
N ALA A 150 -15.64 -2.54 6.84
CA ALA A 150 -14.79 -2.96 7.94
C ALA A 150 -14.57 -4.48 7.94
N GLU A 151 -15.63 -5.27 7.73
CA GLU A 151 -15.52 -6.73 7.59
C GLU A 151 -14.66 -7.12 6.39
N ALA A 152 -14.89 -6.48 5.24
CA ALA A 152 -14.12 -6.71 4.02
C ALA A 152 -12.61 -6.46 4.21
N ALA A 153 -12.23 -5.34 4.84
CA ALA A 153 -10.83 -5.01 5.11
C ALA A 153 -10.19 -5.90 6.20
N ALA A 154 -10.99 -6.53 7.06
CA ALA A 154 -10.50 -7.50 8.05
C ALA A 154 -10.42 -8.94 7.49
N PHE A 155 -11.17 -9.21 6.41
CA PHE A 155 -11.30 -10.52 5.79
C PHE A 155 -10.12 -10.84 4.87
N SER A 156 -9.75 -9.93 3.97
CA SER A 156 -8.88 -10.19 2.82
C SER A 156 -7.61 -10.97 3.11
N LEU A 157 -6.61 -10.37 3.75
CA LEU A 157 -5.28 -10.96 3.90
C LEU A 157 -5.29 -12.15 4.86
N ASN A 158 -6.11 -12.07 5.92
CA ASN A 158 -6.25 -13.12 6.91
C ASN A 158 -6.83 -14.42 6.32
N PHE A 159 -7.97 -14.34 5.63
CA PHE A 159 -8.65 -15.52 5.10
C PHE A 159 -7.89 -16.12 3.92
N VAL A 160 -7.32 -15.30 3.04
CA VAL A 160 -6.50 -15.80 1.92
C VAL A 160 -5.27 -16.53 2.46
N ALA A 161 -4.58 -15.99 3.46
CA ALA A 161 -3.43 -16.66 4.08
C ALA A 161 -3.83 -17.99 4.75
N ALA A 162 -4.94 -17.99 5.49
CA ALA A 162 -5.47 -19.20 6.13
C ALA A 162 -5.81 -20.29 5.09
N TYR A 163 -6.54 -19.91 4.03
CA TYR A 163 -6.93 -20.83 2.96
C TYR A 163 -5.72 -21.44 2.26
N MET A 164 -4.75 -20.59 1.87
CA MET A 164 -3.52 -21.04 1.21
C MET A 164 -2.74 -22.03 2.09
N MET A 165 -2.59 -21.74 3.39
CA MET A 165 -1.89 -22.64 4.31
C MET A 165 -2.60 -23.99 4.45
N LEU A 166 -3.93 -23.99 4.60
CA LEU A 166 -4.68 -25.21 4.84
C LEU A 166 -4.85 -26.06 3.59
N PHE A 167 -5.25 -25.47 2.47
CA PHE A 167 -5.74 -26.23 1.33
C PHE A 167 -4.71 -26.35 0.22
N GLU A 168 -3.90 -25.32 -0.03
CA GLU A 168 -2.89 -25.34 -1.10
C GLU A 168 -1.56 -25.90 -0.60
N VAL A 169 -1.12 -25.51 0.60
CA VAL A 169 0.17 -25.96 1.16
C VAL A 169 0.02 -27.27 1.94
N ALA A 170 -0.85 -27.31 2.95
CA ALA A 170 -0.99 -28.48 3.82
C ALA A 170 -1.92 -29.56 3.25
N ASN A 171 -2.79 -29.21 2.29
CA ASN A 171 -3.75 -30.12 1.67
C ASN A 171 -4.69 -30.80 2.70
N LEU A 172 -5.29 -30.00 3.60
CA LEU A 172 -6.17 -30.46 4.67
C LEU A 172 -7.37 -31.26 4.12
N ARG A 173 -7.67 -32.40 4.75
CA ARG A 173 -8.78 -33.31 4.40
C ARG A 173 -9.58 -33.69 5.63
N GLU A 174 -10.78 -34.23 5.37
CA GLU A 174 -11.66 -34.77 6.40
C GLU A 174 -10.94 -35.81 7.27
N GLY A 175 -11.19 -35.77 8.58
CA GLY A 175 -10.58 -36.67 9.56
C GLY A 175 -9.16 -36.28 10.01
N MET A 176 -8.56 -35.23 9.44
CA MET A 176 -7.27 -34.70 9.90
C MET A 176 -7.43 -33.81 11.14
N SER A 177 -6.33 -33.62 11.88
CA SER A 177 -6.26 -32.67 13.00
C SER A 177 -5.23 -31.58 12.70
N VAL A 178 -5.49 -30.36 13.18
CA VAL A 178 -4.61 -29.20 13.01
C VAL A 178 -4.34 -28.59 14.38
N LEU A 179 -3.06 -28.42 14.73
CA LEU A 179 -2.67 -27.61 15.87
C LEU A 179 -2.53 -26.16 15.44
N VAL A 180 -3.26 -25.28 16.12
CA VAL A 180 -3.32 -23.86 15.76
C VAL A 180 -2.85 -23.00 16.93
N HIS A 181 -1.73 -22.30 16.75
CA HIS A 181 -1.22 -21.36 17.75
C HIS A 181 -1.90 -19.99 17.61
N SER A 182 -1.94 -19.21 18.71
CA SER A 182 -2.53 -17.87 18.73
C SER A 182 -3.98 -17.82 18.21
N ALA A 183 -4.84 -18.70 18.74
CA ALA A 183 -6.24 -18.88 18.32
C ALA A 183 -7.08 -17.58 18.18
N GLY A 184 -6.75 -16.53 18.93
CA GLY A 184 -7.42 -15.22 18.85
C GLY A 184 -6.85 -14.25 17.81
N GLY A 185 -5.87 -14.65 16.99
CA GLY A 185 -5.26 -13.81 15.97
C GLY A 185 -6.08 -13.78 14.67
N GLY A 186 -5.99 -12.69 13.89
CA GLY A 186 -6.79 -12.49 12.68
C GLY A 186 -6.62 -13.57 11.61
N VAL A 187 -5.39 -14.01 11.34
CA VAL A 187 -5.11 -15.13 10.40
C VAL A 187 -5.74 -16.44 10.90
N VAL A 188 -5.92 -16.56 12.20
CA VAL A 188 -6.23 -17.82 12.86
C VAL A 188 -7.72 -18.01 13.09
N SER A 189 -8.49 -16.95 13.35
CA SER A 189 -9.95 -17.05 13.49
C SER A 189 -10.67 -17.73 12.31
N PRO A 190 -10.24 -17.59 11.04
CA PRO A 190 -10.79 -18.35 9.91
C PRO A 190 -10.62 -19.87 10.01
N PHE A 191 -9.69 -20.38 10.82
CA PHE A 191 -9.47 -21.83 11.01
C PHE A 191 -10.56 -22.48 11.88
N LEU A 192 -11.37 -21.66 12.57
CA LEU A 192 -12.32 -22.11 13.60
C LEU A 192 -13.80 -22.02 13.18
N VAL A 193 -14.07 -21.52 11.97
CA VAL A 193 -15.40 -21.33 11.38
C VAL A 193 -15.58 -22.20 10.15
#